data_AF-A0ABD0RV67-F1
#
_entry.id   AF-A0ABD0RV67-F1
#
_cell.length_a   1.000
_cell.length_b   1.000
_cell.length_c   1.000
_cell.angle_alpha   90.00
_cell.angle_beta   90.00
_cell.angle_gamma   90.00
#
_symmetry.space_group_name_H-M   'P 1'
#
loop_
_entity.id
_entity.type
_entity.pdbx_description
1 polymer ?
#
loop_
_entity_poly.entity_id
_entity_poly.type
_entity_poly.pdbx_seq_one_letter_code
_entity_poly.pdbx_strand_id
1 'polypeptide(L)'
;PYLTDEQQAVKKMTAQAYIPKGGSNNYLHIFIDAAELQIGDQIKVFLNTGQSPGLGDQDYTYMILSKGQIVKADRFKRRGQSLVALNLPVTKDMVPSFRFVAYYHVGSSEVVSDSLWLKLEVKDKMNSYGTGDEVKLQITGDPGARVGLVVVDKAVNVLNKNRLTQTKIWDAIEKHDIGCTAGGGRDSMGVFTDAGLMFESNTAGGTNTRT
;
A
#
# COMPACT_ATOMS: atom_id res chain seq x y z
N PRO A 1 14.53 -25.19 -24.56
CA PRO A 1 14.17 -23.76 -24.40
C PRO A 1 13.58 -23.20 -25.70
N TYR A 2 12.36 -23.64 -26.07
CA TYR A 2 11.52 -23.03 -27.10
C TYR A 2 10.09 -23.49 -26.80
N LEU A 3 9.40 -22.80 -25.88
CA LEU A 3 7.95 -22.95 -25.75
C LEU A 3 7.32 -22.23 -26.93
N THR A 4 6.42 -22.89 -27.67
CA THR A 4 5.62 -22.19 -28.70
C THR A 4 4.72 -21.16 -28.02
N ASP A 5 4.26 -20.14 -28.75
CA ASP A 5 3.39 -19.10 -28.19
C ASP A 5 2.10 -19.70 -27.58
N GLU A 6 1.61 -20.82 -28.11
CA GLU A 6 0.45 -21.56 -27.58
C GLU A 6 0.75 -22.29 -26.25
N GLN A 7 2.02 -22.57 -25.99
CA GLN A 7 2.49 -23.21 -24.75
C GLN A 7 2.83 -22.19 -23.66
N GLN A 8 2.74 -20.89 -23.96
CA GLN A 8 2.93 -19.82 -22.99
C GLN A 8 1.60 -19.47 -22.30
N ALA A 9 1.68 -19.14 -21.02
CA ALA A 9 0.50 -18.75 -20.26
C ALA A 9 0.02 -17.35 -20.69
N VAL A 10 -1.28 -17.20 -20.96
CA VAL A 10 -1.91 -15.92 -21.30
C VAL A 10 -3.00 -15.60 -20.26
N LYS A 11 -3.02 -14.36 -19.77
CA LYS A 11 -4.06 -13.83 -18.87
C LYS A 11 -4.59 -12.52 -19.42
N LYS A 12 -5.91 -12.37 -19.52
CA LYS A 12 -6.60 -11.16 -19.98
C LYS A 12 -7.39 -10.55 -18.83
N MET A 13 -7.50 -9.22 -18.81
CA MET A 13 -8.36 -8.49 -17.87
C MET A 13 -8.98 -7.27 -18.56
N THR A 14 -10.12 -6.82 -18.02
CA THR A 14 -10.79 -5.59 -18.42
C THR A 14 -11.02 -4.74 -17.18
N ALA A 15 -10.53 -3.50 -17.19
CA ALA A 15 -10.81 -2.52 -16.15
C ALA A 15 -12.03 -1.68 -16.52
N GLN A 16 -12.86 -1.34 -15.53
CA GLN A 16 -13.97 -0.42 -15.70
C GLN A 16 -13.54 0.99 -15.30
N ALA A 17 -14.05 2.00 -16.00
CA ALA A 17 -13.77 3.39 -15.67
C ALA A 17 -14.46 3.82 -14.36
N TYR A 18 -13.81 4.72 -13.62
CA TYR A 18 -14.39 5.37 -12.46
C TYR A 18 -15.63 6.17 -12.83
N ILE A 19 -16.69 6.06 -12.03
CA ILE A 19 -17.97 6.74 -12.21
C ILE A 19 -18.02 7.97 -11.28
N PRO A 20 -17.81 9.17 -11.82
CA PRO A 20 -17.90 10.41 -11.05
C PRO A 20 -19.34 10.71 -10.63
N LYS A 21 -19.50 11.43 -9.51
CA LYS A 21 -20.81 11.66 -8.90
C LYS A 21 -21.66 12.52 -9.83
N GLY A 22 -22.87 12.06 -10.13
CA GLY A 22 -23.82 12.81 -10.98
C GLY A 22 -23.33 13.07 -12.41
N GLY A 23 -22.35 12.28 -12.91
CA GLY A 23 -21.74 12.53 -14.21
C GLY A 23 -20.87 13.79 -14.24
N SER A 24 -20.31 14.20 -13.09
CA SER A 24 -19.29 15.25 -13.06
C SER A 24 -18.07 14.83 -13.89
N ASN A 25 -17.18 15.78 -14.19
CA ASN A 25 -15.89 15.49 -14.81
C ASN A 25 -14.75 15.62 -13.78
N ASN A 26 -15.04 15.35 -12.51
CA ASN A 26 -14.07 15.46 -11.42
C ASN A 26 -13.43 14.09 -11.12
N TYR A 27 -12.11 14.06 -11.18
CA TYR A 27 -11.31 12.85 -11.00
C TYR A 27 -10.14 13.12 -10.04
N LEU A 28 -9.64 12.04 -9.47
CA LEU A 28 -8.38 11.99 -8.76
C LEU A 28 -7.65 10.74 -9.25
N HIS A 29 -6.38 10.88 -9.58
CA HIS A 29 -5.51 9.76 -9.86
C HIS A 29 -4.26 9.87 -8.99
N ILE A 30 -3.97 8.80 -8.25
CA ILE A 30 -2.80 8.70 -7.40
C ILE A 30 -1.78 7.78 -8.06
N PHE A 31 -0.55 8.25 -8.19
CA PHE A 31 0.54 7.42 -8.70
C PHE A 31 1.86 7.73 -8.00
N ILE A 32 2.82 6.83 -8.20
CA ILE A 32 4.14 6.83 -7.57
C ILE A 32 5.14 6.37 -8.64
N ASP A 33 6.34 6.96 -8.62
CA ASP A 33 7.40 6.72 -9.60
C ASP A 33 8.48 5.73 -9.08
N ALA A 34 8.09 4.76 -8.26
CA ALA A 34 9.02 3.79 -7.65
C ALA A 34 8.51 2.35 -7.82
N ALA A 35 9.39 1.48 -8.30
CA ALA A 35 9.10 0.07 -8.57
C ALA A 35 9.27 -0.84 -7.33
N GLU A 36 10.22 -0.53 -6.46
CA GLU A 36 10.52 -1.27 -5.22
C GLU A 36 10.70 -0.26 -4.09
N LEU A 37 10.19 -0.59 -2.90
CA LEU A 37 10.21 0.28 -1.73
C LEU A 37 10.78 -0.43 -0.51
N GLN A 38 11.62 0.26 0.23
CA GLN A 38 12.25 -0.18 1.47
C GLN A 38 11.98 0.79 2.61
N ILE A 39 12.08 0.27 3.84
CA ILE A 39 11.97 1.09 5.06
C ILE A 39 13.08 2.15 5.04
N GLY A 40 12.71 3.41 5.24
CA GLY A 40 13.62 4.56 5.22
C GLY A 40 13.62 5.34 3.91
N ASP A 41 13.08 4.78 2.83
CA ASP A 41 12.96 5.47 1.55
C ASP A 41 12.09 6.73 1.67
N GLN A 42 12.40 7.74 0.85
CA GLN A 42 11.54 8.92 0.66
C GLN A 42 10.79 8.76 -0.67
N ILE A 43 9.49 8.52 -0.60
CA ILE A 43 8.67 8.37 -1.80
C ILE A 43 7.96 9.67 -2.14
N LYS A 44 7.77 9.90 -3.44
CA LYS A 44 6.89 10.95 -3.97
C LYS A 44 5.59 10.32 -4.42
N VAL A 45 4.50 10.71 -3.77
CA VAL A 45 3.14 10.36 -4.18
C VAL A 45 2.54 11.53 -4.92
N PHE A 46 2.11 11.30 -6.15
CA PHE A 46 1.53 12.29 -7.02
C PHE A 46 0.01 12.19 -7.00
N LEU A 47 -0.66 13.31 -6.76
CA LEU A 47 -2.11 13.45 -6.85
C LEU A 47 -2.44 14.30 -8.07
N ASN A 48 -3.05 13.68 -9.08
CA ASN A 48 -3.39 14.33 -10.34
C ASN A 48 -4.91 14.41 -10.50
N THR A 49 -5.43 15.60 -10.80
CA THR A 49 -6.86 15.78 -11.11
C THR A 49 -7.11 15.99 -12.59
N GLY A 50 -6.09 15.97 -13.44
CA GLY A 50 -6.21 16.24 -14.87
C GLY A 50 -6.92 17.57 -15.14
N GLN A 51 -7.97 17.52 -15.96
CA GLN A 51 -8.81 18.67 -16.33
C GLN A 51 -10.05 18.83 -15.44
N SER A 52 -10.05 18.24 -14.24
CA SER A 52 -11.20 18.37 -13.33
C SER A 52 -11.55 19.85 -13.14
N PRO A 53 -12.81 20.25 -13.39
CA PRO A 53 -13.26 21.65 -13.25
C PRO A 53 -13.31 22.14 -11.79
N GLY A 54 -12.81 21.33 -10.84
CA GLY A 54 -12.78 21.60 -9.40
C GLY A 54 -12.36 23.02 -9.04
N LEU A 55 -12.96 23.53 -7.95
CA LEU A 55 -12.78 24.90 -7.44
C LEU A 55 -11.29 25.19 -7.19
N GLY A 56 -10.87 26.43 -7.44
CA GLY A 56 -9.44 26.82 -7.40
C GLY A 56 -8.71 26.51 -6.08
N ASP A 57 -9.44 26.56 -4.96
CA ASP A 57 -8.95 26.28 -3.62
C ASP A 57 -9.75 25.13 -3.00
N GLN A 58 -9.09 23.99 -2.80
CA GLN A 58 -9.73 22.78 -2.28
C GLN A 58 -8.87 22.09 -1.23
N ASP A 59 -9.52 21.51 -0.23
CA ASP A 59 -8.87 20.69 0.78
C ASP A 59 -8.78 19.24 0.33
N TYR A 60 -7.57 18.71 0.42
CA TYR A 60 -7.25 17.32 0.14
C TYR A 60 -6.90 16.66 1.45
N THR A 61 -7.51 15.51 1.69
CA THR A 61 -7.19 14.65 2.82
C THR A 61 -6.58 13.38 2.27
N TYR A 62 -5.49 12.92 2.89
CA TYR A 62 -4.95 11.60 2.60
C TYR A 62 -4.73 10.81 3.87
N MET A 63 -4.75 9.49 3.71
CA MET A 63 -4.62 8.51 4.77
C MET A 63 -3.69 7.40 4.30
N ILE A 64 -2.91 6.89 5.24
CA ILE A 64 -2.08 5.70 5.05
C ILE A 64 -2.68 4.62 5.93
N LEU A 65 -3.05 3.51 5.30
CA LEU A 65 -3.59 2.33 5.96
C LEU A 65 -2.55 1.23 5.97
N SER A 66 -2.34 0.56 7.09
CA SER A 66 -1.57 -0.67 7.14
C SER A 66 -2.15 -1.59 8.20
N LYS A 67 -2.18 -2.90 7.94
CA LYS A 67 -2.70 -3.92 8.87
C LYS A 67 -4.15 -3.65 9.31
N GLY A 68 -4.95 -3.08 8.41
CA GLY A 68 -6.35 -2.70 8.67
C GLY A 68 -6.55 -1.46 9.55
N GLN A 69 -5.51 -0.66 9.78
CA GLN A 69 -5.58 0.54 10.62
C GLN A 69 -5.07 1.79 9.90
N ILE A 70 -5.62 2.95 10.24
CA ILE A 70 -5.09 4.25 9.81
C ILE A 70 -3.83 4.55 10.62
N VAL A 71 -2.66 4.46 9.99
CA VAL A 71 -1.36 4.74 10.64
C VAL A 71 -0.96 6.20 10.51
N LYS A 72 -1.48 6.92 9.50
CA LYS A 72 -1.30 8.36 9.33
C LYS A 72 -2.49 8.95 8.58
N ALA A 73 -2.91 10.15 8.95
CA ALA A 73 -3.86 10.96 8.21
C ALA A 73 -3.38 12.41 8.22
N ASP A 74 -3.53 13.11 7.11
CA ASP A 74 -3.15 14.52 7.01
C ASP A 74 -4.02 15.26 5.98
N ARG A 75 -4.02 16.59 6.06
CA ARG A 75 -4.81 17.46 5.19
C ARG A 75 -3.96 18.63 4.69
N PHE A 76 -4.11 18.97 3.43
CA PHE A 76 -3.49 20.15 2.84
C PHE A 76 -4.43 20.86 1.89
N LYS A 77 -4.23 22.18 1.75
CA LYS A 77 -5.00 23.01 0.83
C LYS A 77 -4.26 23.13 -0.50
N ARG A 78 -4.90 22.66 -1.57
CA ARG A 78 -4.42 22.80 -2.95
C ARG A 78 -4.86 24.14 -3.52
N ARG A 79 -3.94 24.82 -4.24
CA ARG A 79 -4.21 26.09 -4.93
C ARG A 79 -3.88 25.96 -6.43
N GLY A 80 -4.90 25.79 -7.28
CA GLY A 80 -4.83 25.91 -8.75
C GLY A 80 -4.01 24.86 -9.55
N GLN A 81 -3.06 24.14 -8.96
CA GLN A 81 -2.18 23.20 -9.68
C GLN A 81 -2.83 21.84 -9.91
N SER A 82 -2.95 21.33 -11.13
CA SER A 82 -3.57 20.01 -11.43
C SER A 82 -2.82 18.79 -10.86
N LEU A 83 -1.54 18.96 -10.55
CA LEU A 83 -0.67 17.92 -10.02
C LEU A 83 -0.05 18.39 -8.69
N VAL A 84 -0.18 17.59 -7.65
CA VAL A 84 0.47 17.80 -6.35
C VAL A 84 1.41 16.64 -6.07
N ALA A 85 2.62 16.92 -5.57
CA ALA A 85 3.57 15.92 -5.13
C ALA A 85 3.72 15.97 -3.61
N LEU A 86 3.47 14.85 -2.94
CA LEU A 86 3.66 14.67 -1.50
C LEU A 86 4.92 13.83 -1.25
N ASN A 87 5.84 14.33 -0.43
CA ASN A 87 6.99 13.56 0.03
C ASN A 87 6.61 12.79 1.29
N LEU A 88 6.79 11.47 1.28
CA LEU A 88 6.44 10.60 2.40
C LEU A 88 7.63 9.70 2.77
N PRO A 89 8.05 9.67 4.04
CA PRO A 89 8.99 8.67 4.52
C PRO A 89 8.30 7.32 4.65
N VAL A 90 8.91 6.25 4.11
CA VAL A 90 8.47 4.87 4.33
C VAL A 90 8.93 4.44 5.73
N THR A 91 7.97 4.13 6.61
CA THR A 91 8.25 3.78 8.02
C THR A 91 8.01 2.28 8.30
N LYS A 92 8.51 1.79 9.45
CA LYS A 92 8.30 0.41 9.91
C LYS A 92 6.80 0.05 10.04
N ASP A 93 5.94 1.02 10.32
CA ASP A 93 4.49 0.80 10.50
C ASP A 93 3.78 0.42 9.20
N MET A 94 4.37 0.74 8.05
CA MET A 94 3.86 0.44 6.71
C MET A 94 4.19 -0.98 6.22
N VAL A 95 4.93 -1.77 7.00
CA VAL A 95 5.35 -3.13 6.64
C VAL A 95 4.26 -4.14 7.01
N PRO A 96 3.97 -5.15 6.16
CA PRO A 96 4.65 -5.49 4.89
C PRO A 96 4.07 -4.79 3.66
N SER A 97 2.88 -4.19 3.80
CA SER A 97 2.24 -3.40 2.76
C SER A 97 1.39 -2.30 3.39
N PHE A 98 1.09 -1.28 2.58
CA PHE A 98 0.22 -0.18 2.97
C PHE A 98 -0.63 0.28 1.80
N ARG A 99 -1.76 0.92 2.14
CA ARG A 99 -2.62 1.61 1.19
C ARG A 99 -2.48 3.11 1.40
N PHE A 100 -2.41 3.84 0.30
CA PHE A 100 -2.56 5.28 0.30
C PHE A 100 -3.94 5.61 -0.26
N VAL A 101 -4.78 6.28 0.53
CA VAL A 101 -6.12 6.71 0.13
C VAL A 101 -6.14 8.22 0.19
N ALA A 102 -6.62 8.89 -0.85
CA ALA A 102 -6.82 10.34 -0.81
C ALA A 102 -8.16 10.73 -1.41
N TYR A 103 -8.69 11.85 -0.94
CA TYR A 103 -9.93 12.41 -1.44
C TYR A 103 -9.98 13.93 -1.28
N TYR A 104 -10.86 14.56 -2.06
CA TYR A 104 -11.20 15.97 -1.93
C TYR A 104 -12.71 16.18 -2.12
N HIS A 105 -13.21 17.32 -1.64
CA HIS A 105 -14.60 17.71 -1.80
C HIS A 105 -14.77 18.70 -2.97
N VAL A 106 -15.85 18.52 -3.73
CA VAL A 106 -16.31 19.49 -4.73
C VAL A 106 -17.67 20.02 -4.31
N GLY A 107 -17.74 21.34 -4.08
CA GLY A 107 -18.93 21.98 -3.52
C GLY A 107 -19.31 21.37 -2.16
N SER A 108 -20.61 21.25 -1.90
CA SER A 108 -21.11 20.67 -0.65
C SER A 108 -21.42 19.17 -0.74
N SER A 109 -21.57 18.60 -1.94
CA SER A 109 -22.22 17.29 -2.11
C SER A 109 -21.38 16.24 -2.82
N GLU A 110 -20.22 16.58 -3.38
CA GLU A 110 -19.37 15.62 -4.09
C GLU A 110 -18.07 15.36 -3.33
N VAL A 111 -17.69 14.08 -3.30
CA VAL A 111 -16.38 13.59 -2.86
C VAL A 111 -15.78 12.82 -4.02
N VAL A 112 -14.52 13.09 -4.30
CA VAL A 112 -13.74 12.40 -5.33
C VAL A 112 -12.55 11.78 -4.64
N SER A 113 -12.31 10.50 -4.89
CA SER A 113 -11.29 9.73 -4.18
C SER A 113 -10.58 8.76 -5.12
N ASP A 114 -9.37 8.39 -4.72
CA ASP A 114 -8.62 7.31 -5.33
C ASP A 114 -7.78 6.60 -4.26
N SER A 115 -7.34 5.39 -4.55
CA SER A 115 -6.49 4.61 -3.65
C SER A 115 -5.45 3.79 -4.39
N LEU A 116 -4.37 3.48 -3.69
CA LEU A 116 -3.20 2.82 -4.22
C LEU A 116 -2.68 1.85 -3.15
N TRP A 117 -2.39 0.59 -3.50
CA TRP A 117 -1.78 -0.40 -2.60
C TRP A 117 -0.33 -0.67 -3.00
N LEU A 118 0.56 -0.69 -2.01
CA LEU A 118 2.00 -0.90 -2.19
C LEU A 118 2.51 -1.99 -1.28
N LYS A 119 3.31 -2.89 -1.84
CA LYS A 119 4.06 -3.91 -1.11
C LYS A 119 5.50 -3.45 -0.91
N LEU A 120 6.04 -3.65 0.29
CA LEU A 120 7.41 -3.33 0.65
C LEU A 120 8.30 -4.57 0.54
N GLU A 121 9.53 -4.40 0.09
CA GLU A 121 10.54 -5.46 0.16
C GLU A 121 11.28 -5.42 1.49
N VAL A 122 11.34 -6.57 2.15
CA VAL A 122 12.18 -6.78 3.34
C VAL A 122 13.32 -7.71 2.94
N LYS A 123 14.50 -7.14 2.66
CA LYS A 123 15.69 -7.91 2.30
C LYS A 123 16.41 -8.39 3.55
N ASP A 124 16.57 -9.70 3.69
CA ASP A 124 17.49 -10.30 4.67
C ASP A 124 18.92 -10.27 4.12
N LYS A 125 19.88 -9.81 4.93
CA LYS A 125 21.30 -9.90 4.60
C LYS A 125 21.82 -11.29 4.94
N MET A 126 22.53 -11.92 4.00
CA MET A 126 23.16 -13.22 4.20
C MET A 126 24.68 -13.09 4.14
N ASN A 127 25.38 -13.59 5.16
CA ASN A 127 26.84 -13.69 5.18
C ASN A 127 27.28 -15.15 4.95
N SER A 128 28.43 -15.37 4.32
CA SER A 128 29.05 -16.68 4.12
C SER A 128 30.29 -16.86 5.01
N TYR A 129 30.57 -18.11 5.43
CA TYR A 129 31.72 -18.49 6.26
C TYR A 129 32.35 -19.79 5.73
N GLY A 130 33.65 -19.98 5.99
CA GLY A 130 34.41 -21.19 5.65
C GLY A 130 34.51 -22.19 6.80
N THR A 131 35.06 -23.38 6.51
CA THR A 131 35.24 -24.45 7.50
C THR A 131 36.41 -24.15 8.43
N GLY A 132 36.16 -24.17 9.74
CA GLY A 132 37.20 -23.95 10.77
C GLY A 132 37.42 -22.48 11.14
N ASP A 133 36.68 -21.56 10.52
CA ASP A 133 36.70 -20.15 10.87
C ASP A 133 36.16 -19.94 12.30
N GLU A 134 36.82 -19.08 13.07
CA GLU A 134 36.26 -18.57 14.31
C GLU A 134 35.05 -17.67 13.98
N VAL A 135 33.85 -18.13 14.31
CA VAL A 135 32.62 -17.35 14.09
C VAL A 135 32.38 -16.42 15.27
N LYS A 136 32.70 -15.14 15.11
CA LYS A 136 32.31 -14.08 16.06
C LYS A 136 30.90 -13.61 15.74
N LEU A 137 29.94 -14.00 16.57
CA LEU A 137 28.55 -13.56 16.42
C LEU A 137 28.36 -12.20 17.10
N GLN A 138 28.19 -11.15 16.30
CA GLN A 138 27.72 -9.85 16.79
C GLN A 138 26.19 -9.77 16.60
N ILE A 139 25.47 -9.55 17.68
CA ILE A 139 24.01 -9.43 17.66
C ILE A 139 23.67 -7.94 17.78
N THR A 140 23.13 -7.37 16.71
CA THR A 140 22.59 -6.01 16.67
C THR A 140 21.06 -6.08 16.58
N GLY A 141 20.38 -5.33 17.44
CA GLY A 141 18.92 -5.25 17.46
C GLY A 141 18.44 -3.98 18.17
N ASP A 142 17.13 -3.79 18.20
CA ASP A 142 16.51 -2.65 18.89
C ASP A 142 16.79 -2.73 20.42
N PRO A 143 16.99 -1.60 21.12
CA PRO A 143 17.23 -1.60 22.56
C PRO A 143 16.13 -2.35 23.35
N GLY A 144 16.54 -3.26 24.24
CA GLY A 144 15.62 -4.08 25.03
C GLY A 144 15.05 -5.31 24.31
N ALA A 145 15.46 -5.58 23.06
CA ALA A 145 15.03 -6.77 22.34
C ALA A 145 15.44 -8.06 23.05
N ARG A 146 14.52 -9.04 23.07
CA ARG A 146 14.79 -10.41 23.52
C ARG A 146 15.17 -11.25 22.30
N VAL A 147 16.36 -11.82 22.31
CA VAL A 147 16.90 -12.58 21.18
C VAL A 147 16.98 -14.06 21.54
N GLY A 148 16.24 -14.89 20.81
CA GLY A 148 16.36 -16.36 20.86
C GLY A 148 17.28 -16.85 19.75
N LEU A 149 18.29 -17.64 20.10
CA LEU A 149 19.26 -18.20 19.14
C LEU A 149 19.17 -19.72 19.14
N VAL A 150 19.31 -20.31 17.95
CA VAL A 150 19.44 -21.75 17.78
C VAL A 150 20.40 -22.02 16.64
N VAL A 151 21.30 -22.98 16.82
CA VAL A 151 22.21 -23.47 15.78
C VAL A 151 21.71 -24.85 15.34
N VAL A 152 21.50 -25.02 14.04
CA VAL A 152 20.92 -26.24 13.48
C VAL A 152 21.75 -26.68 12.28
N ASP A 153 22.03 -27.98 12.18
CA ASP A 153 22.67 -28.57 11.01
C ASP A 153 21.79 -28.39 9.75
N LYS A 154 22.43 -28.11 8.60
CA LYS A 154 21.72 -27.90 7.34
C LYS A 154 20.85 -29.09 6.94
N ALA A 155 21.28 -30.33 7.18
CA ALA A 155 20.51 -31.54 6.85
C ALA A 155 19.20 -31.60 7.63
N VAL A 156 19.23 -31.20 8.91
CA VAL A 156 18.03 -31.09 9.75
C VAL A 156 17.15 -29.91 9.31
N ASN A 157 17.77 -28.79 8.94
CA ASN A 157 17.07 -27.59 8.48
C ASN A 157 16.32 -27.80 7.15
N VAL A 158 16.85 -28.62 6.23
CA VAL A 158 16.20 -28.92 4.93
C VAL A 158 14.96 -29.81 5.10
N LEU A 159 14.94 -30.69 6.10
CA LEU A 159 13.81 -31.60 6.33
C LEU A 159 12.60 -30.90 6.96
N ASN A 160 12.80 -29.76 7.66
CA ASN A 160 11.74 -29.08 8.38
C ASN A 160 11.03 -28.01 7.53
N LYS A 161 9.84 -28.34 7.02
CA LYS A 161 8.97 -27.41 6.26
C LYS A 161 8.20 -26.41 7.14
N ASN A 162 8.14 -26.64 8.44
CA ASN A 162 7.35 -25.85 9.39
C ASN A 162 8.14 -24.72 10.07
N ARG A 163 9.34 -24.39 9.57
CA ARG A 163 10.16 -23.30 10.11
C ARG A 163 9.40 -21.97 10.10
N LEU A 164 9.47 -21.23 11.19
CA LEU A 164 9.03 -19.84 11.24
C LEU A 164 10.01 -18.99 10.41
N THR A 165 9.49 -18.25 9.45
CA THR A 165 10.27 -17.32 8.63
C THR A 165 9.61 -15.96 8.66
N GLN A 166 10.37 -14.91 8.35
CA GLN A 166 9.85 -13.56 8.28
C GLN A 166 8.70 -13.46 7.26
N THR A 167 8.81 -14.16 6.12
CA THR A 167 7.74 -14.28 5.13
C THR A 167 6.45 -14.85 5.72
N LYS A 168 6.51 -15.94 6.49
CA LYS A 168 5.30 -16.52 7.12
C LYS A 168 4.63 -15.57 8.12
N ILE A 169 5.42 -14.78 8.83
CA ILE A 169 4.90 -13.74 9.74
C ILE A 169 4.19 -12.66 8.91
N TRP A 170 4.82 -12.18 7.83
CA TRP A 170 4.20 -11.19 6.95
C TRP A 170 2.96 -11.70 6.25
N ASP A 171 2.94 -12.93 5.74
CA ASP A 171 1.77 -13.55 5.12
C ASP A 171 0.60 -13.68 6.11
N ALA A 172 0.89 -13.91 7.39
CA ALA A 172 -0.13 -13.93 8.44
C ALA A 172 -0.65 -12.51 8.76
N ILE A 173 0.23 -11.51 8.76
CA ILE A 173 -0.14 -10.10 9.00
C ILE A 173 -0.90 -9.51 7.80
N GLU A 174 -0.54 -9.83 6.55
CA GLU A 174 -1.23 -9.36 5.34
C GLU A 174 -2.71 -9.75 5.33
N LYS A 175 -3.07 -10.88 5.95
CA LYS A 175 -4.49 -11.31 6.11
C LYS A 175 -5.32 -10.39 7.01
N HIS A 176 -4.70 -9.47 7.73
CA HIS A 176 -5.39 -8.46 8.55
C HIS A 176 -5.66 -7.15 7.78
N ASP A 177 -5.13 -6.99 6.56
CA ASP A 177 -5.62 -5.94 5.66
C ASP A 177 -7.05 -6.30 5.22
N ILE A 178 -7.99 -5.39 5.52
CA ILE A 178 -9.43 -5.55 5.24
C ILE A 178 -9.84 -4.95 3.88
N GLY A 179 -8.90 -4.35 3.15
CA GLY A 179 -9.09 -3.94 1.76
C GLY A 179 -9.09 -5.14 0.80
N CYS A 180 -9.77 -5.00 -0.34
CA CYS A 180 -10.06 -6.10 -1.26
C CYS A 180 -9.41 -5.96 -2.64
N THR A 181 -9.03 -4.75 -3.04
CA THR A 181 -8.47 -4.48 -4.38
C THR A 181 -7.07 -3.88 -4.29
N ALA A 182 -6.36 -3.78 -5.42
CA ALA A 182 -5.03 -3.15 -5.47
C ALA A 182 -5.08 -1.61 -5.48
N GLY A 183 -6.26 -1.00 -5.49
CA GLY A 183 -6.44 0.44 -5.64
C GLY A 183 -7.65 0.79 -6.49
N GLY A 184 -7.96 2.08 -6.58
CA GLY A 184 -9.14 2.59 -7.27
C GLY A 184 -10.45 2.12 -6.64
N GLY A 185 -11.51 2.17 -7.44
CA GLY A 185 -12.86 1.78 -7.09
C GLY A 185 -13.83 2.15 -8.21
N ARG A 186 -15.03 1.58 -8.19
CA ARG A 186 -16.07 1.88 -9.20
C ARG A 186 -16.50 3.34 -9.16
N ASP A 187 -16.61 3.90 -7.96
CA ASP A 187 -16.96 5.28 -7.65
C ASP A 187 -16.27 5.68 -6.33
N SER A 188 -16.50 6.89 -5.84
CA SER A 188 -15.82 7.37 -4.63
C SER A 188 -16.07 6.48 -3.41
N MET A 189 -17.31 6.04 -3.18
CA MET A 189 -17.62 5.17 -2.04
C MET A 189 -17.07 3.76 -2.24
N GLY A 190 -17.00 3.30 -3.50
CA GLY A 190 -16.30 2.08 -3.88
C GLY A 190 -14.82 2.13 -3.49
N VAL A 191 -14.13 3.25 -3.71
CA VAL A 191 -12.72 3.42 -3.30
C VAL A 191 -12.55 3.22 -1.80
N PHE A 192 -13.38 3.87 -0.97
CA PHE A 192 -13.30 3.68 0.48
C PHE A 192 -13.60 2.25 0.88
N THR A 193 -14.67 1.66 0.34
CA THR A 193 -15.08 0.28 0.65
C THR A 193 -14.00 -0.73 0.28
N ASP A 194 -13.44 -0.60 -0.93
CA ASP A 194 -12.41 -1.49 -1.48
C ASP A 194 -11.06 -1.32 -0.77
N ALA A 195 -10.78 -0.13 -0.23
CA ALA A 195 -9.62 0.13 0.63
C ALA A 195 -9.83 -0.30 2.09
N GLY A 196 -11.02 -0.78 2.46
CA GLY A 196 -11.32 -1.25 3.82
C GLY A 196 -11.74 -0.13 4.79
N LEU A 197 -12.31 0.95 4.28
CA LEU A 197 -12.81 2.08 5.07
C LEU A 197 -14.33 2.18 5.00
N MET A 198 -14.91 2.68 6.09
CA MET A 198 -16.28 3.20 6.12
C MET A 198 -16.20 4.73 6.05
N PHE A 199 -16.97 5.34 5.15
CA PHE A 199 -17.05 6.78 5.00
C PHE A 199 -18.48 7.24 5.21
N GLU A 200 -18.66 8.32 5.95
CA GLU A 200 -19.97 8.95 6.18
C GLU A 200 -19.84 10.46 6.12
N SER A 201 -20.79 11.11 5.44
CA SER A 201 -20.85 12.57 5.31
C SER A 201 -22.31 13.03 5.37
N ASN A 202 -22.51 14.19 6.00
CA ASN A 202 -23.81 14.85 6.11
C ASN A 202 -24.45 15.18 4.75
N THR A 203 -23.65 15.43 3.72
CA THR A 203 -24.13 15.93 2.41
C THR A 203 -23.61 15.16 1.21
N ALA A 204 -22.48 14.45 1.34
CA ALA A 204 -21.90 13.68 0.24
C ALA A 204 -22.37 12.22 0.19
N GLY A 205 -23.09 11.76 1.21
CA GLY A 205 -23.47 10.35 1.38
C GLY A 205 -22.40 9.56 2.11
N GLY A 206 -22.54 8.23 2.08
CA GLY A 206 -21.65 7.32 2.78
C GLY A 206 -21.51 5.98 2.07
N THR A 207 -20.57 5.18 2.56
CA THR A 207 -20.40 3.78 2.14
C THR A 207 -21.57 2.95 2.62
N ASN A 208 -22.02 2.00 1.81
CA ASN A 208 -22.99 1.00 2.27
C ASN A 208 -22.41 0.17 3.43
N THR A 209 -23.27 -0.28 4.32
CA THR A 209 -22.88 -1.21 5.39
C THR A 209 -22.36 -2.51 4.77
N ARG A 210 -21.14 -2.92 5.13
CA ARG A 210 -20.63 -4.27 4.79
C ARG A 210 -21.32 -5.27 5.72
N THR A 211 -22.27 -6.05 5.19
CA THR A 211 -22.80 -7.26 5.83
C THR A 211 -21.86 -8.44 5.64
#